data_AF-A0A7V4HEC8-F1
#
_entry.id   AF-A0A7V4HEC8-F1
#
_cell.length_a   1.000
_cell.length_b   1.000
_cell.length_c   1.000
_cell.angle_alpha   90.00
_cell.angle_beta   90.00
_cell.angle_gamma   90.00
#
_symmetry.space_group_name_H-M   'P 1'
#
loop_
_entity.id
_entity.type
_entity.pdbx_description
1 polymer ?
#
loop_
_entity_poly.entity_id
_entity_poly.type
_entity_poly.pdbx_seq_one_letter_code
_entity_poly.pdbx_strand_id
1 'polypeptide(L)'
;MNKRTILIIAFSLSAGLQLAMPISMIARYELTLWRGEAFKFRAAPADPYDPFRGRFVDLRLEPTEAQWGGPDAESVRRDTVACGLLATNVHGFAEFSSILRSAPGTGAWLRVEVSHVDSAGRAHFRIPLDRFYMEEDLAPKAERIVRSMRTTNAPPIYALVRVRKGMGVIEDVYVGEKSLAQAAAEAEDEAR
;
A
#
# COMPACT_ATOMS: atom_id res chain seq x y z
N MET A 1 7.58 46.62 19.82
CA MET A 1 6.57 45.74 19.18
C MET A 1 5.47 45.45 20.19
N ASN A 2 4.21 45.72 19.87
CA ASN A 2 3.12 45.61 20.85
C ASN A 2 2.86 44.13 21.19
N LYS A 3 2.51 43.83 22.45
CA LYS A 3 2.22 42.44 22.91
C LYS A 3 1.19 41.75 22.02
N ARG A 4 0.17 42.49 21.56
CA ARG A 4 -0.85 41.99 20.61
C ARG A 4 -0.25 41.56 19.27
N THR A 5 0.67 42.34 18.72
CA THR A 5 1.37 42.01 17.46
C THR A 5 2.22 40.76 17.61
N ILE A 6 2.94 40.62 18.73
CA ILE A 6 3.74 39.41 19.03
C ILE A 6 2.82 38.17 19.11
N LEU A 7 1.69 38.29 19.80
CA LEU A 7 0.72 37.20 19.95
C LEU A 7 0.11 36.77 18.61
N ILE A 8 -0.24 37.72 17.73
CA ILE A 8 -0.78 37.41 16.40
C ILE A 8 0.28 36.69 15.55
N ILE A 9 1.53 37.16 15.55
CA ILE A 9 2.62 36.51 14.81
C ILE A 9 2.85 35.08 15.33
N ALA A 10 2.91 34.90 16.65
CA ALA A 10 3.08 33.59 17.26
C ALA A 10 1.92 32.64 16.93
N PHE A 11 0.68 33.14 16.96
CA PHE A 11 -0.50 32.36 16.58
C PHE A 11 -0.48 31.96 15.10
N SER A 12 -0.21 32.89 14.19
CA SER A 12 -0.12 32.61 12.76
C SER A 12 0.99 31.61 12.43
N LEU A 13 2.15 31.70 13.10
CA LEU A 13 3.22 30.72 12.93
C LEU A 13 2.80 29.33 13.42
N SER A 14 2.14 29.25 14.57
CA SER A 14 1.61 27.98 15.10
C SER A 14 0.56 27.36 14.17
N ALA A 15 -0.42 28.15 13.72
CA ALA A 15 -1.44 27.70 12.79
C ALA A 15 -0.85 27.24 11.45
N GLY A 16 0.13 27.98 10.93
CA GLY A 16 0.87 27.60 9.72
C GLY A 16 1.60 26.27 9.87
N LEU A 17 2.28 26.05 11.01
CA LEU A 17 2.96 24.78 11.28
C LEU A 17 1.99 23.61 11.42
N GLN A 18 0.85 23.83 12.09
CA GLN A 18 -0.21 22.83 12.24
C GLN A 18 -0.80 22.40 10.89
N LEU A 19 -0.98 23.34 9.95
CA LEU A 19 -1.47 23.04 8.60
C LEU A 19 -0.40 22.44 7.67
N ALA A 20 0.87 22.80 7.85
CA ALA A 20 1.96 22.32 7.02
C ALA A 20 2.10 20.78 7.08
N MET A 21 1.86 20.18 8.24
CA MET A 21 1.95 18.73 8.43
C MET A 21 0.95 17.95 7.54
N PRO A 22 -0.38 18.14 7.65
CA PRO A 22 -1.33 17.44 6.79
C PRO A 22 -1.17 17.80 5.31
N ILE A 23 -0.88 19.06 4.97
CA ILE A 23 -0.59 19.46 3.58
C ILE A 23 0.60 18.66 3.04
N SER A 24 1.67 18.49 3.82
CA SER A 24 2.83 17.70 3.40
C SER A 24 2.50 16.22 3.20
N MET A 25 1.55 15.67 3.98
CA MET A 25 1.11 14.28 3.86
C MET A 25 0.32 14.08 2.56
N ILE A 26 -0.65 14.95 2.30
CA ILE A 26 -1.44 14.96 1.07
C ILE A 26 -0.52 15.14 -0.15
N ALA A 27 0.37 16.13 -0.12
CA ALA A 27 1.30 16.37 -1.22
C ALA A 27 2.22 15.17 -1.48
N ARG A 28 2.68 14.47 -0.44
CA ARG A 28 3.49 13.24 -0.60
C ARG A 28 2.68 12.10 -1.21
N TYR A 29 1.44 11.94 -0.80
CA TYR A 29 0.51 10.95 -1.33
C TYR A 29 0.23 11.21 -2.83
N GLU A 30 -0.21 12.42 -3.17
CA GLU A 30 -0.50 12.83 -4.56
C GLU A 30 0.72 12.75 -5.48
N LEU A 31 1.89 13.21 -5.01
CA LEU A 31 3.11 13.08 -5.80
C LEU A 31 3.54 11.63 -5.99
N THR A 32 3.16 10.73 -5.09
CA THR A 32 3.42 9.29 -5.24
C THR A 32 2.48 8.70 -6.28
N LEU A 33 1.19 9.04 -6.25
CA LEU A 33 0.26 8.63 -7.31
C LEU A 33 0.68 9.14 -8.69
N TRP A 34 1.02 10.42 -8.79
CA TRP A 34 1.30 11.05 -10.08
C TRP A 34 2.69 10.74 -10.66
N ARG A 35 3.73 10.66 -9.80
CA ARG A 35 5.14 10.51 -10.23
C ARG A 35 5.80 9.24 -9.74
N GLY A 36 5.06 8.36 -9.05
CA GLY A 36 5.56 7.08 -8.59
C GLY A 36 5.67 6.08 -9.75
N GLU A 37 6.63 5.18 -9.60
CA GLU A 37 6.76 4.05 -10.49
C GLU A 37 5.69 3.00 -10.17
N ALA A 38 5.09 2.41 -11.19
CA ALA A 38 3.98 1.49 -11.03
C ALA A 38 4.45 0.04 -10.91
N PHE A 39 3.96 -0.65 -9.89
CA PHE A 39 4.29 -2.03 -9.58
C PHE A 39 3.01 -2.86 -9.39
N LYS A 40 2.92 -4.03 -10.00
CA LYS A 40 1.77 -4.94 -9.88
C LYS A 40 2.02 -5.94 -8.76
N PHE A 41 1.35 -5.81 -7.63
CA PHE A 41 1.44 -6.79 -6.54
C PHE A 41 0.30 -7.78 -6.63
N ARG A 42 0.60 -9.08 -6.52
CA ARG A 42 -0.47 -10.08 -6.40
C ARG A 42 -1.24 -9.81 -5.11
N ALA A 43 -2.56 -9.89 -5.18
CA ALA A 43 -3.42 -9.65 -4.04
C ALA A 43 -4.25 -10.89 -3.77
N ALA A 44 -4.14 -11.43 -2.56
CA ALA A 44 -5.04 -12.45 -2.08
C ALA A 44 -6.28 -11.78 -1.46
N PRO A 45 -7.50 -12.30 -1.71
CA PRO A 45 -8.72 -11.85 -1.07
C PRO A 45 -8.63 -11.97 0.46
N ALA A 46 -8.72 -10.85 1.18
CA ALA A 46 -8.94 -10.83 2.62
C ALA A 46 -10.41 -10.44 2.93
N ASP A 47 -10.93 -10.87 4.07
CA ASP A 47 -12.34 -10.73 4.46
C ASP A 47 -12.56 -9.41 5.24
N PRO A 48 -13.26 -8.40 4.70
CA PRO A 48 -13.34 -7.07 5.32
C PRO A 48 -14.77 -6.70 5.72
N TYR A 49 -15.05 -6.60 7.03
CA TYR A 49 -16.22 -5.86 7.51
C TYR A 49 -15.88 -5.07 8.77
N ASP A 50 -15.94 -3.73 8.67
CA ASP A 50 -15.97 -2.81 9.81
C ASP A 50 -17.08 -1.75 9.57
N PRO A 51 -18.19 -1.78 10.32
CA PRO A 51 -19.35 -0.90 10.10
C PRO A 51 -19.10 0.59 10.41
N PHE A 52 -17.95 0.96 10.96
CA PHE A 52 -17.70 2.35 11.40
C PHE A 52 -16.72 3.15 10.52
N ARG A 53 -16.12 2.55 9.46
CA ARG A 53 -14.96 3.14 8.76
C ARG A 53 -15.12 3.30 7.25
N GLY A 54 -16.36 3.23 6.75
CA GLY A 54 -16.65 3.16 5.32
C GLY A 54 -16.31 1.78 4.74
N ARG A 55 -16.69 1.54 3.48
CA ARG A 55 -16.42 0.23 2.84
C ARG A 55 -15.09 0.25 2.11
N PHE A 56 -14.26 -0.75 2.40
CA PHE A 56 -12.96 -0.97 1.78
C PHE A 56 -12.81 -2.45 1.44
N VAL A 57 -11.93 -2.74 0.48
CA VAL A 57 -11.49 -4.11 0.19
C VAL A 57 -10.16 -4.33 0.92
N ASP A 58 -10.14 -5.32 1.82
CA ASP A 58 -8.91 -5.77 2.47
C ASP A 58 -8.12 -6.64 1.48
N LEU A 59 -6.85 -6.30 1.31
CA LEU A 59 -5.94 -6.90 0.34
C LEU A 59 -4.73 -7.41 1.08
N ARG A 60 -4.45 -8.70 0.93
CA ARG A 60 -3.15 -9.24 1.33
C ARG A 60 -2.23 -9.27 0.12
N LEU A 61 -1.30 -8.34 0.07
CA LEU A 61 -0.31 -8.27 -1.00
C LEU A 61 0.80 -9.33 -0.82
N GLU A 62 1.19 -9.92 -1.93
CA GLU A 62 2.28 -10.90 -2.04
C GLU A 62 3.35 -10.38 -3.04
N PRO A 63 4.63 -10.75 -2.88
CA PRO A 63 5.16 -11.70 -1.89
C PRO A 63 5.42 -11.10 -0.49
N THR A 64 5.39 -11.97 0.54
CA THR A 64 5.60 -11.62 1.97
C THR A 64 6.91 -12.18 2.55
N GLU A 65 7.78 -12.66 1.67
CA GLU A 65 9.10 -13.19 2.02
C GLU A 65 10.13 -12.81 0.96
N ALA A 66 11.36 -12.56 1.39
CA ALA A 66 12.50 -12.27 0.51
C ALA A 66 13.82 -12.43 1.27
N GLN A 67 14.94 -12.48 0.56
CA GLN A 67 16.26 -12.61 1.17
C GLN A 67 16.59 -11.40 2.06
N TRP A 68 17.02 -11.64 3.29
CA TRP A 68 17.53 -10.59 4.16
C TRP A 68 18.95 -10.19 3.71
N GLY A 69 19.13 -8.90 3.43
CA GLY A 69 20.40 -8.32 2.96
C GLY A 69 21.13 -7.47 4.00
N GLY A 70 20.66 -7.42 5.25
CA GLY A 70 21.29 -6.64 6.32
C GLY A 70 22.27 -7.47 7.17
N PRO A 71 23.28 -6.83 7.80
CA PRO A 71 23.94 -7.45 8.94
C PRO A 71 22.91 -7.65 10.08
N ASP A 72 23.15 -8.64 10.94
CA ASP A 72 22.39 -8.86 12.19
C ASP A 72 20.94 -9.36 12.02
N ALA A 73 20.73 -10.41 11.23
CA ALA A 73 19.44 -11.11 11.14
C ALA A 73 18.87 -11.51 12.52
N GLU A 74 19.73 -11.90 13.46
CA GLU A 74 19.37 -12.30 14.83
C GLU A 74 18.81 -11.14 15.67
N SER A 75 19.11 -9.90 15.30
CA SER A 75 18.62 -8.70 16.00
C SER A 75 17.23 -8.24 15.52
N VAL A 76 16.73 -8.84 14.43
CA VAL A 76 15.44 -8.48 13.85
C VAL A 76 14.33 -8.97 14.76
N ARG A 77 13.54 -8.03 15.27
CA ARG A 77 12.37 -8.31 16.10
C ARG A 77 11.10 -8.13 15.28
N ARG A 78 9.98 -8.58 15.84
CA ARG A 78 8.65 -8.32 15.29
C ARG A 78 8.44 -6.82 15.07
N ASP A 79 7.83 -6.48 13.95
CA ASP A 79 7.47 -5.12 13.52
C ASP A 79 8.69 -4.21 13.25
N THR A 80 9.84 -4.81 12.94
CA THR A 80 11.02 -4.06 12.52
C THR A 80 10.75 -3.45 11.14
N VAL A 81 10.72 -2.12 11.07
CA VAL A 81 10.57 -1.41 9.80
C VAL A 81 11.85 -1.55 8.97
N ALA A 82 11.73 -2.06 7.76
CA ALA A 82 12.82 -2.25 6.81
C ALA A 82 12.43 -1.74 5.42
N CYS A 83 13.38 -1.79 4.50
CA CYS A 83 13.24 -1.35 3.11
C CYS A 83 13.34 -2.55 2.18
N GLY A 84 12.26 -2.91 1.51
CA GLY A 84 12.27 -3.94 0.48
C GLY A 84 12.63 -3.35 -0.88
N LEU A 85 13.68 -3.85 -1.52
CA LEU A 85 14.04 -3.49 -2.88
C LEU A 85 13.06 -4.12 -3.86
N LEU A 86 12.49 -3.31 -4.75
CA LEU A 86 11.53 -3.78 -5.74
C LEU A 86 12.22 -4.15 -7.04
N ALA A 87 11.75 -5.24 -7.62
CA ALA A 87 12.07 -5.67 -8.97
C ALA A 87 10.77 -6.15 -9.65
N THR A 88 10.79 -6.23 -10.98
CA THR A 88 9.68 -6.76 -11.76
C THR A 88 10.09 -8.12 -12.31
N ASN A 89 9.24 -9.12 -12.12
CA ASN A 89 9.48 -10.47 -12.62
C ASN A 89 9.09 -10.60 -14.11
N VAL A 90 9.36 -11.78 -14.68
CA VAL A 90 9.07 -12.08 -16.10
C VAL A 90 7.58 -11.99 -16.43
N HIS A 91 6.71 -12.16 -15.43
CA HIS A 91 5.26 -12.06 -15.58
C HIS A 91 4.72 -10.63 -15.37
N GLY A 92 5.59 -9.64 -15.15
CA GLY A 92 5.21 -8.25 -14.94
C GLY A 92 4.67 -7.94 -13.53
N PHE A 93 4.85 -8.85 -12.57
CA PHE A 93 4.52 -8.63 -11.16
C PHE A 93 5.74 -8.18 -10.36
N ALA A 94 5.47 -7.41 -9.32
CA ALA A 94 6.46 -6.90 -8.39
C ALA A 94 6.94 -8.03 -7.46
N GLU A 95 8.25 -8.11 -7.30
CA GLU A 95 8.92 -9.00 -6.38
C GLU A 95 9.93 -8.21 -5.54
N PHE A 96 10.24 -8.74 -4.37
CA PHE A 96 11.28 -8.17 -3.51
C PHE A 96 12.60 -8.89 -3.77
N SER A 97 13.59 -8.18 -4.31
CA SER A 97 14.90 -8.76 -4.57
C SER A 97 15.69 -8.98 -3.27
N SER A 98 15.56 -8.07 -2.32
CA SER A 98 16.11 -8.21 -0.96
C SER A 98 15.47 -7.23 0.02
N ILE A 99 15.60 -7.52 1.31
CA ILE A 99 15.20 -6.63 2.40
C ILE A 99 16.45 -6.01 3.05
N LEU A 100 16.52 -4.70 3.04
CA LEU A 100 17.60 -3.90 3.64
C LEU A 100 17.10 -3.19 4.90
N ARG A 101 17.97 -3.04 5.89
CA ARG A 101 17.65 -2.27 7.11
C ARG A 101 17.54 -0.77 6.84
N SER A 102 18.33 -0.25 5.91
CA SER A 102 18.34 1.17 5.52
C SER A 102 17.90 1.34 4.08
N ALA A 103 17.28 2.49 3.79
CA ALA A 103 16.84 2.82 2.43
C ALA A 103 18.05 2.87 1.47
N PRO A 104 17.93 2.32 0.25
CA PRO A 104 18.95 2.48 -0.77
C PRO A 104 18.98 3.94 -1.26
N GLY A 105 20.15 4.39 -1.72
CA GLY A 105 20.30 5.73 -2.32
C GLY A 105 19.61 5.88 -3.68
N THR A 106 19.39 4.77 -4.39
CA THR A 106 18.83 4.72 -5.75
C THR A 106 17.91 3.50 -5.92
N GLY A 107 16.97 3.58 -6.85
CA GLY A 107 16.06 2.50 -7.19
C GLY A 107 14.72 2.57 -6.45
N ALA A 108 13.77 1.75 -6.91
CA ALA A 108 12.47 1.60 -6.28
C ALA A 108 12.57 0.71 -5.04
N TRP A 109 12.05 1.20 -3.94
CA TRP A 109 11.98 0.46 -2.69
C TRP A 109 10.69 0.82 -1.96
N LEU A 110 10.20 -0.12 -1.17
CA LEU A 110 8.98 0.01 -0.39
C LEU A 110 9.29 -0.25 1.08
N ARG A 111 8.69 0.54 1.97
CA ARG A 111 8.74 0.27 3.40
C ARG A 111 7.93 -0.99 3.71
N VAL A 112 8.54 -1.93 4.44
CA VAL A 112 7.91 -3.17 4.88
C VAL A 112 8.10 -3.37 6.38
N GLU A 113 7.20 -4.14 6.99
CA GLU A 113 7.25 -4.49 8.42
C GLU A 113 7.73 -5.93 8.56
N VAL A 114 9.00 -6.10 8.96
CA VAL A 114 9.61 -7.42 9.12
C VAL A 114 9.17 -8.02 10.44
N SER A 115 8.68 -9.25 10.37
CA SER A 115 8.25 -10.03 11.52
C SER A 115 9.39 -10.82 12.15
N HIS A 116 10.17 -11.51 11.33
CA HIS A 116 11.34 -12.29 11.72
C HIS A 116 12.17 -12.64 10.48
N VAL A 117 13.40 -13.11 10.71
CA VAL A 117 14.25 -13.73 9.70
C VAL A 117 14.38 -15.21 10.05
N ASP A 118 14.12 -16.10 9.09
CA ASP A 118 14.24 -17.54 9.28
C ASP A 118 15.71 -18.00 9.33
N SER A 119 15.93 -19.28 9.67
CA SER A 119 17.28 -19.86 9.72
C SER A 119 17.94 -19.98 8.33
N ALA A 120 17.17 -19.86 7.25
CA ALA A 120 17.67 -19.79 5.88
C ALA A 120 18.03 -18.35 5.46
N GLY A 121 17.86 -17.36 6.33
CA GLY A 121 18.16 -15.95 6.06
C GLY A 121 17.07 -15.23 5.26
N ARG A 122 15.85 -15.75 5.18
CA ARG A 122 14.71 -15.07 4.54
C ARG A 122 13.94 -14.26 5.57
N ALA A 123 13.70 -13.00 5.24
CA ALA A 123 12.86 -12.13 6.02
C ALA A 123 11.39 -12.37 5.67
N HIS A 124 10.57 -12.67 6.67
CA HIS A 124 9.12 -12.68 6.54
C HIS A 124 8.57 -11.32 6.97
N PHE A 125 7.82 -10.66 6.10
CA PHE A 125 7.35 -9.30 6.31
C PHE A 125 5.91 -9.09 5.85
N ARG A 126 5.31 -8.01 6.33
CA ARG A 126 4.04 -7.49 5.83
C ARG A 126 4.30 -6.23 5.02
N ILE A 127 3.57 -6.10 3.92
CA ILE A 127 3.46 -4.85 3.18
C ILE A 127 2.32 -4.04 3.85
N PRO A 128 2.57 -2.84 4.39
CA PRO A 128 1.57 -2.03 5.09
C PRO A 128 0.63 -1.31 4.11
N LEU A 129 0.09 -2.06 3.14
CA LEU A 129 -0.84 -1.64 2.10
C LEU A 129 -1.94 -2.71 2.05
N ASP A 130 -2.84 -2.64 3.02
CA ASP A 130 -3.88 -3.64 3.26
C ASP A 130 -5.26 -3.17 2.80
N ARG A 131 -5.45 -1.88 2.45
CA ARG A 131 -6.79 -1.32 2.23
C ARG A 131 -6.88 -0.56 0.92
N PHE A 132 -7.88 -0.93 0.14
CA PHE A 132 -8.31 -0.18 -1.03
C PHE A 132 -9.69 0.43 -0.77
N TYR A 133 -9.74 1.76 -0.74
CA TYR A 133 -10.98 2.52 -0.56
C TYR A 133 -11.67 2.70 -1.92
N MET A 134 -12.97 2.44 -1.97
CA MET A 134 -13.80 2.61 -3.17
C MET A 134 -15.18 3.13 -2.79
N GLU A 135 -16.00 3.45 -3.79
CA GLU A 135 -17.37 3.92 -3.55
C GLU A 135 -18.21 2.90 -2.77
N GLU A 136 -19.02 3.41 -1.84
CA GLU A 136 -19.76 2.60 -0.88
C GLU A 136 -20.77 1.67 -1.56
N ASP A 137 -21.43 2.14 -2.63
CA ASP A 137 -22.43 1.36 -3.37
C ASP A 137 -21.79 0.22 -4.18
N LEU A 138 -20.54 0.39 -4.60
CA LEU A 138 -19.78 -0.58 -5.41
C LEU A 138 -19.08 -1.64 -4.56
N ALA A 139 -18.67 -1.29 -3.34
CA ALA A 139 -17.92 -2.19 -2.46
C ALA A 139 -18.57 -3.56 -2.18
N PRO A 140 -19.88 -3.69 -1.85
CA PRO A 140 -20.49 -5.01 -1.67
C PRO A 140 -20.55 -5.86 -2.94
N LYS A 141 -20.46 -5.25 -4.13
CA LYS A 141 -20.42 -5.97 -5.40
C LYS A 141 -19.00 -6.42 -5.69
N ALA A 142 -18.03 -5.52 -5.52
CA ALA A 142 -16.60 -5.85 -5.56
C ALA A 142 -16.27 -7.03 -4.63
N GLU A 143 -16.80 -7.05 -3.40
CA GLU A 143 -16.63 -8.15 -2.45
C GLU A 143 -17.21 -9.46 -2.99
N ARG A 144 -18.42 -9.45 -3.56
CA ARG A 144 -19.03 -10.65 -4.17
C ARG A 144 -18.20 -11.18 -5.32
N ILE A 145 -17.69 -10.29 -6.18
CA ILE A 145 -16.80 -10.62 -7.29
C ILE A 145 -15.54 -11.31 -6.74
N VAL A 146 -14.85 -10.67 -5.80
CA VAL A 146 -13.63 -11.19 -5.17
C VAL A 146 -13.87 -12.52 -4.42
N ARG A 147 -15.01 -12.66 -3.71
CA ARG A 147 -15.36 -13.88 -2.96
C ARG A 147 -15.70 -15.05 -3.90
N SER A 148 -16.39 -14.80 -5.02
CA SER A 148 -16.70 -15.82 -6.03
C SER A 148 -15.46 -16.30 -6.79
N MET A 149 -14.37 -15.54 -6.74
CA MET A 149 -13.08 -15.83 -7.38
C MET A 149 -12.12 -16.67 -6.54
N ARG A 150 -12.61 -17.29 -5.45
CA ARG A 150 -11.85 -18.30 -4.69
C ARG A 150 -11.72 -19.67 -5.38
N THR A 151 -12.20 -19.80 -6.61
CA THR A 151 -12.15 -21.07 -7.37
C THR A 151 -10.84 -21.20 -8.14
N THR A 152 -10.43 -22.44 -8.45
CA THR A 152 -9.13 -22.78 -9.07
C THR A 152 -8.89 -22.15 -10.45
N ASN A 153 -9.91 -21.57 -11.10
CA ASN A 153 -9.84 -21.04 -12.46
C ASN A 153 -10.17 -19.54 -12.54
N ALA A 154 -10.13 -18.83 -11.40
CA ALA A 154 -10.42 -17.41 -11.36
C ALA A 154 -9.30 -16.56 -11.99
N PRO A 155 -9.64 -15.42 -12.61
CA PRO A 155 -8.65 -14.47 -13.10
C PRO A 155 -7.75 -13.96 -11.94
N PRO A 156 -6.48 -13.63 -12.21
CA PRO A 156 -5.57 -13.15 -11.19
C PRO A 156 -6.03 -11.80 -10.64
N ILE A 157 -6.03 -11.68 -9.31
CA ILE A 157 -6.29 -10.42 -8.62
C ILE A 157 -4.95 -9.77 -8.26
N TYR A 158 -4.80 -8.50 -8.60
CA TYR A 158 -3.57 -7.75 -8.29
C TYR A 158 -3.86 -6.28 -8.02
N ALA A 159 -3.06 -5.69 -7.14
CA ALA A 159 -3.07 -4.26 -6.86
C ALA A 159 -2.00 -3.57 -7.70
N LEU A 160 -2.37 -2.48 -8.37
CA LEU A 160 -1.43 -1.56 -8.98
C LEU A 160 -0.99 -0.55 -7.93
N VAL A 161 0.28 -0.60 -7.54
CA VAL A 161 0.84 0.24 -6.48
C VAL A 161 1.87 1.19 -7.07
N ARG A 162 1.69 2.49 -6.82
CA ARG A 162 2.66 3.53 -7.13
C ARG A 162 3.65 3.65 -6.00
N VAL A 163 4.94 3.55 -6.31
CA VAL A 163 6.01 3.59 -5.32
C VAL A 163 6.93 4.78 -5.56
N ARG A 164 7.18 5.56 -4.51
CA ARG A 164 8.07 6.72 -4.55
C ARG A 164 8.71 6.97 -3.18
N LYS A 165 10.05 6.98 -3.14
CA LYS A 165 10.83 7.27 -1.91
C LYS A 165 10.39 6.43 -0.71
N GLY A 166 10.10 5.15 -0.92
CA GLY A 166 9.67 4.23 0.15
C GLY A 166 8.18 4.24 0.48
N MET A 167 7.42 5.20 -0.06
CA MET A 167 5.97 5.25 0.08
C MET A 167 5.33 4.49 -1.07
N GLY A 168 4.45 3.55 -0.75
CA GLY A 168 3.55 2.93 -1.72
C GLY A 168 2.15 3.50 -1.56
N VAL A 169 1.43 3.62 -2.67
CA VAL A 169 0.01 3.98 -2.70
C VAL A 169 -0.69 3.06 -3.70
N ILE A 170 -1.79 2.44 -3.30
CA ILE A 170 -2.62 1.66 -4.22
C ILE A 170 -3.34 2.65 -5.13
N GLU A 171 -3.07 2.56 -6.43
CA GLU A 171 -3.77 3.33 -7.47
C GLU A 171 -5.10 2.66 -7.80
N ASP A 172 -5.08 1.35 -8.03
CA ASP A 172 -6.27 0.56 -8.36
C ASP A 172 -6.06 -0.93 -8.07
N VAL A 173 -7.15 -1.70 -8.06
CA VAL A 173 -7.16 -3.15 -7.93
C VAL A 173 -7.78 -3.73 -9.19
N TYR A 174 -7.12 -4.73 -9.76
CA TYR A 174 -7.53 -5.39 -10.99
C TYR A 174 -7.93 -6.83 -10.74
N VAL A 175 -8.89 -7.27 -11.54
CA VAL A 175 -9.33 -8.65 -11.67
C VAL A 175 -9.14 -9.04 -13.14
N GLY A 176 -8.06 -9.75 -13.43
CA GLY A 176 -7.63 -9.98 -14.81
C GLY A 176 -7.24 -8.66 -15.49
N GLU A 177 -8.00 -8.24 -16.50
CA GLU A 177 -7.74 -7.00 -17.24
C GLU A 177 -8.66 -5.83 -16.84
N LYS A 178 -9.72 -6.10 -16.07
CA LYS A 178 -10.68 -5.08 -15.64
C LYS A 178 -10.32 -4.56 -14.25
N SER A 179 -10.51 -3.25 -14.03
CA SER A 179 -10.47 -2.72 -12.66
C SER A 179 -11.65 -3.26 -11.85
N LEU A 180 -11.43 -3.45 -10.55
CA LEU A 180 -12.44 -3.93 -9.63
C LEU A 180 -13.60 -2.92 -9.51
N ALA A 181 -13.30 -1.63 -9.62
CA ALA A 181 -14.30 -0.58 -9.66
C ALA A 181 -15.21 -0.69 -10.90
N GLN A 182 -14.63 -0.88 -12.09
CA GLN A 182 -15.41 -1.09 -13.32
C GLN A 182 -16.26 -2.36 -13.25
N ALA A 183 -15.67 -3.47 -12.80
CA ALA A 183 -16.40 -4.73 -12.67
C ALA A 183 -17.58 -4.62 -11.66
N ALA A 184 -17.41 -3.85 -10.59
CA ALA A 184 -18.47 -3.59 -9.62
C ALA A 184 -19.59 -2.69 -10.19
N ALA A 185 -19.23 -1.70 -11.03
CA ALA A 185 -20.19 -0.83 -11.69
C ALA A 185 -21.00 -1.56 -12.77
N GLU A 186 -20.37 -2.41 -13.59
CA GLU A 186 -21.08 -3.24 -14.58
C GLU A 186 -22.11 -4.16 -13.90
N ALA A 187 -21.76 -4.77 -12.77
CA ALA A 187 -22.67 -5.60 -11.98
C ALA A 187 -23.81 -4.80 -11.31
N GLU A 188 -23.72 -3.47 -11.25
CA GLU A 188 -24.83 -2.60 -10.85
C GLU A 188 -25.86 -2.44 -11.96
N ASP A 189 -25.37 -2.15 -13.17
CA ASP A 189 -26.22 -1.87 -14.31
C ASP A 189 -27.01 -3.11 -14.74
N GLU A 190 -26.45 -4.32 -14.61
CA GLU A 190 -27.17 -5.57 -14.87
C GLU A 190 -28.27 -5.90 -13.84
N ALA A 191 -28.23 -5.27 -12.66
CA ALA A 191 -29.19 -5.50 -11.58
C ALA A 191 -30.37 -4.50 -11.57
N ARG A 192 -30.35 -3.49 -12.46
CA ARG A 192 -31.42 -2.50 -12.65
C ARG A 192 -32.29 -2.82 -13.85
#